data_AF-M1EL82-F1
#
_entry.id   AF-M1EL82-F1
#
_cell.length_a   1.000
_cell.length_b   1.000
_cell.length_c   1.000
_cell.angle_alpha   90.00
_cell.angle_beta   90.00
_cell.angle_gamma   90.00
#
_symmetry.space_group_name_H-M   'P 1'
#
loop_
_entity.id
_entity.type
_entity.pdbx_description
1 polymer ?
#
loop_
_entity_poly.entity_id
_entity_poly.type
_entity_poly.pdbx_seq_one_letter_code
_entity_poly.pdbx_strand_id
1 'polypeptide(L)'
;INPATREWKDGLFSSIMRELANVTHDGPKWILLDGDIDPMWIESLNTVMDDNKVLTLASNERIPLNPTMRLLFEISHLRTATP
;
A
#
# COMPACT_ATOMS: atom_id res chain seq x y z
N ILE A 1 -9.13 6.54 11.42
CA ILE A 1 -10.59 6.44 11.73
C ILE A 1 -11.00 7.78 12.29
N ASN A 2 -11.94 8.50 11.66
CA ASN A 2 -12.43 9.74 12.22
C ASN A 2 -13.25 9.41 13.50
N PRO A 3 -12.86 9.88 14.71
CA PRO A 3 -13.53 9.51 15.96
C PRO A 3 -15.01 9.94 16.01
N ALA A 4 -15.41 10.90 15.17
CA ALA A 4 -16.76 11.45 15.15
C ALA A 4 -17.72 10.70 14.20
N THR A 5 -17.25 10.18 13.07
CA THR A 5 -18.14 9.58 12.04
C THR A 5 -17.98 8.06 11.89
N ARG A 6 -16.95 7.46 12.50
CA ARG A 6 -16.54 6.06 12.26
C ARG A 6 -16.24 5.76 10.77
N GLU A 7 -16.16 6.79 9.92
CA GLU A 7 -15.81 6.61 8.52
C GLU A 7 -14.31 6.35 8.44
N TRP A 8 -13.98 5.21 7.86
CA TRP A 8 -12.64 4.94 7.40
C TRP A 8 -12.42 5.79 6.15
N LYS A 9 -11.52 6.78 6.26
CA LYS A 9 -11.17 7.62 5.12
C LYS A 9 -10.08 6.89 4.34
N ASP A 10 -10.35 6.68 3.06
CA ASP A 10 -9.35 6.20 2.12
C ASP A 10 -8.09 7.07 2.22
N GLY A 11 -6.96 6.41 2.43
CA GLY A 11 -5.66 7.06 2.37
C GLY A 11 -5.28 7.39 0.93
N LEU A 12 -4.25 8.23 0.76
CA LEU A 12 -3.68 8.50 -0.56
C LEU A 12 -3.24 7.19 -1.24
N PHE A 13 -2.58 6.32 -0.47
CA PHE A 13 -2.07 5.05 -0.98
C PHE A 13 -3.17 4.07 -1.39
N SER A 14 -4.23 3.91 -0.58
CA SER A 14 -5.36 3.02 -0.93
C SER A 14 -6.11 3.51 -2.17
N SER A 15 -6.26 4.82 -2.32
CA SER A 15 -6.87 5.43 -3.51
C SER A 15 -6.07 5.13 -4.77
N ILE A 16 -4.75 5.36 -4.74
CA ILE A 16 -3.84 5.08 -5.88
C ILE A 16 -3.83 3.59 -6.22
N MET A 17 -3.76 2.72 -5.21
CA MET A 17 -3.78 1.27 -5.40
C MET A 17 -5.07 0.81 -6.08
N ARG A 18 -6.22 1.34 -5.65
CA ARG A 18 -7.53 1.03 -6.26
C ARG A 18 -7.60 1.49 -7.71
N GLU A 19 -7.11 2.70 -7.99
CA GLU A 19 -7.06 3.24 -9.35
C GLU A 19 -6.20 2.35 -10.26
N LEU A 20 -4.98 2.04 -9.84
CA LEU A 20 -4.06 1.21 -10.62
C LEU A 20 -4.52 -0.25 -10.76
N ALA A 21 -5.22 -0.78 -9.75
CA ALA A 21 -5.84 -2.10 -9.81
C ALA A 21 -6.96 -2.15 -10.87
N ASN A 22 -7.69 -1.05 -11.08
CA ASN A 22 -8.77 -0.96 -12.06
C ASN A 22 -8.29 -0.66 -13.49
N VAL A 23 -7.08 -0.11 -13.66
CA VAL A 23 -6.48 0.10 -14.99
C VAL A 23 -6.23 -1.26 -15.66
N THR A 24 -6.71 -1.47 -16.87
CA THR A 24 -6.55 -2.76 -17.61
C THR A 24 -5.32 -2.79 -18.54
N HIS A 25 -4.44 -1.80 -18.44
CA HIS A 25 -3.22 -1.71 -19.25
C HIS A 25 -2.27 -2.88 -18.98
N ASP A 26 -1.77 -3.53 -20.04
CA ASP A 26 -0.88 -4.70 -19.99
C ASP A 26 0.57 -4.38 -19.62
N GLY A 27 0.95 -3.10 -19.65
CA GLY A 27 2.29 -2.64 -19.27
C GLY A 27 2.54 -2.65 -17.76
N PRO A 28 3.82 -2.65 -17.34
CA PRO A 28 4.18 -2.60 -15.93
C PRO A 28 3.78 -1.26 -15.31
N LYS A 29 3.13 -1.29 -14.15
CA LYS A 29 2.68 -0.10 -13.40
C LYS A 29 3.55 0.08 -12.18
N TRP A 30 4.28 1.17 -12.12
CA TRP A 30 5.22 1.44 -11.04
C TRP A 30 4.61 2.42 -10.05
N ILE A 31 4.60 2.03 -8.78
CA ILE A 31 4.28 2.90 -7.65
C ILE A 31 5.60 3.22 -6.96
N LEU A 32 6.05 4.47 -7.09
CA LEU A 32 7.22 4.98 -6.39
C LEU A 32 6.77 5.63 -5.09
N LEU A 33 7.32 5.13 -3.98
CA LEU A 33 7.14 5.68 -2.65
C LEU A 33 8.46 6.29 -2.24
N ASP A 34 8.56 7.60 -2.43
CA ASP A 34 9.69 8.44 -2.04
C ASP A 34 9.39 9.09 -0.68
N GLY A 35 10.20 8.78 0.33
CA GLY A 35 10.11 9.40 1.64
C GLY A 35 10.62 8.53 2.79
N ASP A 36 10.87 9.19 3.93
CA ASP A 36 11.21 8.50 5.16
C ASP A 36 10.04 7.63 5.62
N ILE A 37 10.24 6.31 5.57
CA ILE A 37 9.20 5.37 5.96
C ILE A 37 9.18 5.21 7.49
N ASP A 38 8.02 5.49 8.06
CA ASP A 38 7.71 5.17 9.46
C ASP A 38 7.41 3.66 9.61
N PRO A 39 7.87 3.00 10.69
CA PRO A 39 7.54 1.60 10.95
C PRO A 39 6.04 1.25 10.86
N MET A 40 5.13 2.18 11.20
CA MET A 40 3.68 1.97 11.08
C MET A 40 3.22 1.82 9.62
N TRP A 41 3.92 2.43 8.66
CA TRP A 41 3.66 2.23 7.22
C TRP A 41 4.12 0.86 6.76
N ILE A 42 5.33 0.42 7.16
CA ILE A 42 5.85 -0.92 6.83
C ILE A 42 4.91 -2.00 7.35
N GLU A 43 4.42 -1.87 8.58
CA GLU A 43 3.51 -2.85 9.18
C GLU A 43 2.19 -2.96 8.40
N SER A 44 1.65 -1.82 7.96
CA SER A 44 0.45 -1.78 7.13
C SER A 44 0.68 -2.37 5.73
N LEU A 45 1.91 -2.29 5.22
CA LEU A 45 2.31 -2.79 3.90
C LEU A 45 2.77 -4.24 3.92
N ASN A 46 2.97 -4.85 5.09
CA ASN A 46 3.55 -6.19 5.19
C ASN A 46 2.73 -7.23 4.41
N THR A 47 1.39 -7.11 4.46
CA THR A 47 0.47 -8.00 3.72
C THR A 47 0.53 -7.84 2.19
N VAL A 48 0.90 -6.66 1.68
CA VAL A 48 1.09 -6.45 0.23
C VAL A 48 2.49 -6.83 -0.23
N MET A 49 3.47 -6.81 0.68
CA MET A 49 4.85 -7.25 0.43
C MET A 49 5.02 -8.77 0.55
N ASP A 50 4.15 -9.43 1.32
CA ASP A 50 4.10 -10.89 1.49
C ASP A 50 3.47 -11.61 0.27
N ASP A 51 3.52 -12.94 0.26
CA ASP A 51 3.03 -13.80 -0.83
C ASP A 51 1.56 -13.56 -1.18
N ASN A 52 0.80 -13.01 -0.23
CA ASN A 52 -0.61 -12.65 -0.40
C ASN A 52 -0.82 -11.54 -1.43
N LYS A 53 0.13 -10.61 -1.60
CA LYS A 53 0.04 -9.47 -2.54
C LYS A 53 -1.29 -8.71 -2.42
N VAL A 54 -1.79 -8.52 -1.21
CA VAL A 54 -3.08 -7.88 -0.94
C VAL A 54 -2.88 -6.80 0.12
N LEU A 55 -3.27 -5.57 -0.20
CA LEU A 55 -3.32 -4.49 0.77
C LEU A 55 -4.55 -4.66 1.65
N THR A 56 -4.34 -4.93 2.94
CA THR A 56 -5.41 -5.01 3.93
C THR A 56 -5.51 -3.69 4.68
N LEU A 57 -6.63 -3.01 4.51
CA LEU A 57 -6.91 -1.73 5.14
C LEU A 57 -7.48 -1.95 6.55
N ALA A 58 -7.30 -0.99 7.46
CA ALA A 58 -7.91 -1.05 8.80
C ALA A 58 -9.46 -1.09 8.77
N SER A 59 -10.08 -0.84 7.62
CA SER A 59 -11.51 -1.07 7.35
C SER A 59 -11.88 -2.53 7.09
N ASN A 60 -10.93 -3.47 7.11
CA ASN A 60 -11.02 -4.82 6.57
C ASN A 60 -11.22 -4.90 5.04
N GLU A 61 -11.11 -3.79 4.31
CA GLU A 61 -11.09 -3.83 2.85
C GLU A 61 -9.78 -4.47 2.35
N ARG A 62 -9.90 -5.29 1.31
CA ARG A 62 -8.79 -6.02 0.68
C ARG A 62 -8.65 -5.58 -0.76
N ILE A 63 -7.54 -4.94 -1.08
CA ILE A 63 -7.23 -4.49 -2.44
C ILE A 63 -6.09 -5.39 -2.97
N PRO A 64 -6.35 -6.27 -3.95
CA PRO A 64 -5.31 -7.12 -4.53
C PRO A 64 -4.35 -6.30 -5.39
N LEU A 65 -3.07 -6.63 -5.30
CA LEU A 65 -2.03 -6.08 -6.18
C LEU A 65 -2.00 -6.92 -7.46
N ASN A 66 -2.26 -6.27 -8.60
CA ASN A 66 -2.18 -6.94 -9.89
C ASN A 66 -0.75 -7.38 -10.21
N PRO A 67 -0.54 -8.51 -10.92
CA PRO A 67 0.79 -9.00 -11.28
C PRO A 67 1.63 -8.01 -12.11
N THR A 68 0.97 -7.08 -12.82
CA THR A 68 1.59 -6.01 -13.61
C THR A 68 2.06 -4.83 -12.77
N MET A 69 1.63 -4.74 -11.50
CA MET A 69 2.03 -3.67 -10.60
C MET A 69 3.38 -3.99 -9.93
N ARG A 70 4.14 -2.94 -9.66
CA ARG A 70 5.46 -2.96 -9.02
C ARG A 70 5.49 -1.82 -8.02
N LEU A 71 5.86 -2.12 -6.77
CA LEU A 71 6.12 -1.10 -5.75
C LEU A 71 7.64 -0.91 -5.65
N LEU A 72 8.08 0.34 -5.67
CA LEU A 72 9.46 0.74 -5.45
C LEU A 72 9.50 1.70 -4.27
N PHE A 73 10.34 1.40 -3.30
CA PHE A 73 10.51 2.21 -2.10
C PHE A 73 11.88 2.87 -2.15
N GLU A 74 11.89 4.20 -2.19
CA GLU A 74 13.11 4.99 -2.01
C GLU A 74 13.19 5.37 -0.54
N ILE A 75 14.02 4.63 0.22
CA ILE A 75 14.18 4.81 1.66
C ILE A 75 15.60 5.20 2.04
N SER A 76 15.68 6.19 2.92
CA SER A 76 16.94 6.65 3.50
C SER A 76 17.55 5.61 4.45
N HIS A 77 16.72 4.99 5.32
CA HIS A 77 17.17 4.06 6.36
C HIS A 77 16.09 3.05 6.77
N LEU A 78 16.40 1.75 6.65
CA LEU A 78 15.53 0.65 7.09
C LEU A 78 15.84 0.21 8.55
N ARG A 79 16.04 1.17 9.47
CA ARG A 79 16.47 0.86 10.85
C ARG A 79 15.38 0.23 11.73
N THR A 80 14.12 0.40 11.35
CA THR A 80 12.94 0.02 12.14
C THR A 80 12.12 -1.11 11.51
N ALA A 81 12.54 -1.66 10.38
CA ALA A 81 11.91 -2.87 9.86
C ALA A 81 12.46 -4.08 10.61
N THR A 82 11.57 -4.90 11.14
CA THR A 82 11.93 -6.22 11.64
C THR A 82 12.29 -7.13 10.45
N PRO A 83 13.38 -7.91 10.54
CA PRO A 83 13.81 -8.83 9.49
C PRO A 83 12.83 -9.97 9.23
#